data_AF-A0A1G5QAH1-F1
#
_entry.id   AF-A0A1G5QAH1-F1
#
_cell.length_a   1.000
_cell.length_b   1.000
_cell.length_c   1.000
_cell.angle_alpha   90.00
_cell.angle_beta   90.00
_cell.angle_gamma   90.00
#
_symmetry.space_group_name_H-M   'P 1'
#
loop_
_entity.id
_entity.type
_entity.pdbx_description
1 polymer ?
#
loop_
_entity_poly.entity_id
_entity_poly.type
_entity_poly.pdbx_seq_one_letter_code
_entity_poly.pdbx_strand_id
1 'polypeptide(L)'
;MNMSSYFFLNEENIKFNNQCLNTHMGYPQPIGKDWPNLPTGFQRYIDDIINLNGFLYFFKGSLYLKFDIVKAQVVDGPNFIIDGWPGLKGTELENGIDAAIELTTNTVCFFKGEHCVDYTIDLHTIKTSTISDRWGMTGKYAAFSSNLGAIISWPDIDGNFIYFFKGDSFIRFDPNLNALDAGPIIISSDNQGWRGLTFKNIQSAVSVDTDLLGSHRDNNGGNSKVCNGTCGTNDTGKYCFQLPQSIRFGLIAYANTNIPQTVKVYIDDLLVDTLTGKGQNNLMATKAYTSGTGKICIEIAGDGKPCKLRYFDNTFDGNPGTAIIGAENGTNSHYNDSVVFLNWPLT
;
A
#
# COMPACT_ATOMS: atom_id res chain seq x y z
N MET A 1 -8.17 -2.50 -0.35
CA MET A 1 -7.39 -1.29 -0.63
C MET A 1 -6.14 -1.36 0.21
N ASN A 2 -5.01 -1.64 -0.41
CA ASN A 2 -3.73 -1.73 0.27
C ASN A 2 -3.07 -0.34 0.32
N MET A 3 -3.42 0.44 1.33
CA MET A 3 -2.91 1.80 1.50
C MET A 3 -1.48 1.77 2.06
N SER A 4 -0.54 2.44 1.40
CA SER A 4 0.77 2.75 1.96
C SER A 4 0.96 4.25 2.03
N SER A 5 1.66 4.71 3.05
CA SER A 5 2.06 6.11 3.19
C SER A 5 3.51 6.28 2.77
N TYR A 6 3.81 7.34 2.05
CA TYR A 6 5.16 7.70 1.65
C TYR A 6 5.56 8.98 2.35
N PHE A 7 6.69 8.95 3.04
CA PHE A 7 7.28 10.09 3.73
C PHE A 7 8.54 10.52 2.98
N PHE A 8 8.72 11.82 2.74
CA PHE A 8 9.80 12.35 1.91
C PHE A 8 10.72 13.24 2.73
N LEU A 9 12.02 13.10 2.48
CA LEU A 9 13.06 13.96 3.04
C LEU A 9 14.25 14.02 2.07
N ASN A 10 14.58 15.24 1.66
CA ASN A 10 15.61 15.56 0.67
C ASN A 10 15.39 14.81 -0.64
N GLU A 11 16.27 13.88 -0.98
CA GLU A 11 16.26 13.07 -2.20
C GLU A 11 15.75 11.65 -1.98
N GLU A 12 15.27 11.36 -0.76
CA GLU A 12 14.83 10.04 -0.34
C GLU A 12 13.38 10.03 0.11
N ASN A 13 12.78 8.84 0.07
CA ASN A 13 11.50 8.59 0.70
C ASN A 13 11.53 7.29 1.50
N ILE A 14 10.55 7.14 2.40
CA ILE A 14 10.27 5.93 3.17
C ILE A 14 8.83 5.49 2.86
N LYS A 15 8.65 4.22 2.50
CA LYS A 15 7.31 3.61 2.38
C LYS A 15 6.90 2.96 3.70
N PHE A 16 5.81 3.45 4.27
CA PHE A 16 5.21 2.97 5.50
C PHE A 16 3.99 2.10 5.19
N ASN A 17 3.92 0.92 5.82
CA ASN A 17 2.81 0.01 5.75
C ASN A 17 1.76 0.41 6.79
N ASN A 18 0.60 0.87 6.33
CA ASN A 18 -0.47 1.34 7.22
C ASN A 18 -1.18 0.18 7.95
N GLN A 19 -1.09 -1.06 7.45
CA GLN A 19 -1.70 -2.23 8.08
C GLN A 19 -0.79 -2.84 9.17
N CYS A 20 0.51 -2.95 8.87
CA CYS A 20 1.49 -3.51 9.79
C CYS A 20 2.08 -2.46 10.74
N LEU A 21 1.77 -1.18 10.54
CA LEU A 21 2.24 -0.05 11.35
C LEU A 21 3.77 -0.01 11.46
N ASN A 22 4.45 -0.20 10.33
CA ASN A 22 5.90 -0.21 10.25
C ASN A 22 6.42 0.25 8.87
N THR A 23 7.71 0.52 8.80
CA THR A 23 8.38 0.79 7.53
C THR A 23 8.71 -0.50 6.78
N HIS A 24 8.64 -0.44 5.45
CA HIS A 24 9.10 -1.54 4.62
C HIS A 24 10.63 -1.68 4.72
N MET A 25 11.15 -2.90 4.55
CA MET A 25 12.58 -3.14 4.47
C MET A 25 13.18 -2.49 3.21
N GLY A 26 14.43 -2.03 3.30
CA GLY A 26 15.14 -1.39 2.18
C GLY A 26 14.94 0.12 2.06
N TYR A 27 14.29 0.74 3.05
CA TYR A 27 14.09 2.18 3.16
C TYR A 27 14.98 2.83 4.23
N PRO A 28 15.33 4.13 4.11
CA PRO A 28 14.98 5.05 3.02
C PRO A 28 15.63 4.67 1.69
N GLN A 29 15.05 5.15 0.59
CA GLN A 29 15.64 4.99 -0.74
C GLN A 29 15.42 6.23 -1.61
N PRO A 30 16.18 6.41 -2.71
CA PRO A 30 15.99 7.55 -3.61
C PRO A 30 14.58 7.62 -4.18
N ILE A 31 14.01 8.84 -4.23
CA ILE A 31 12.65 9.10 -4.71
C ILE A 31 12.38 8.49 -6.09
N GLY A 32 13.35 8.59 -7.00
CA GLY A 32 13.21 8.06 -8.37
C GLY A 32 13.04 6.53 -8.45
N LYS A 33 13.30 5.77 -7.38
CA LYS A 33 13.04 4.32 -7.35
C LYS A 33 11.57 3.97 -7.17
N ASP A 34 10.86 4.69 -6.30
CA ASP A 34 9.43 4.47 -6.05
C ASP A 34 8.54 5.23 -7.03
N TRP A 35 9.05 6.35 -7.56
CA TRP A 35 8.33 7.25 -8.44
C TRP A 35 9.05 7.33 -9.78
N PRO A 36 9.06 6.22 -10.56
CA PRO A 36 9.68 6.22 -11.88
C PRO A 36 8.97 7.25 -12.77
N ASN A 37 9.71 7.83 -13.71
CA ASN A 37 9.24 8.89 -14.61
C ASN A 37 8.99 10.26 -13.97
N LEU A 38 9.39 10.49 -12.70
CA LEU A 38 9.56 11.86 -12.22
C LEU A 38 10.78 12.51 -12.89
N PRO A 39 10.68 13.75 -13.40
CA PRO A 39 11.83 14.52 -13.85
C PRO A 39 12.87 14.68 -12.74
N THR A 40 14.16 14.69 -13.08
CA THR A 40 15.27 14.82 -12.10
C THR A 40 15.11 16.01 -11.15
N GLY A 41 14.50 17.10 -11.62
CA GLY A 41 14.20 18.29 -10.80
C GLY A 41 13.23 18.03 -9.65
N PHE A 42 12.34 17.04 -9.78
CA PHE A 42 11.31 16.65 -8.80
C PHE A 42 11.65 15.37 -8.03
N GLN A 43 12.86 14.82 -8.19
CA GLN A 43 13.33 13.66 -7.41
C GLN A 43 14.04 14.05 -6.11
N ARG A 44 13.93 15.32 -5.69
CA ARG A 44 14.55 15.85 -4.47
C ARG A 44 13.90 17.14 -4.05
N TYR A 45 13.95 17.47 -2.77
CA TYR A 45 13.44 18.73 -2.20
C TYR A 45 12.03 19.01 -2.72
N ILE A 46 11.15 18.03 -2.54
CA ILE A 46 9.72 18.19 -2.83
C ILE A 46 9.13 18.97 -1.68
N ASP A 47 8.38 20.02 -2.00
CA ASP A 47 7.76 20.90 -1.02
C ASP A 47 6.52 20.23 -0.42
N ASP A 48 5.62 19.69 -1.25
CA ASP A 48 4.62 18.75 -0.79
C ASP A 48 4.01 17.88 -1.91
N ILE A 49 3.21 16.88 -1.55
CA ILE A 49 2.48 15.99 -2.47
C ILE A 49 1.07 15.77 -1.95
N ILE A 50 0.07 16.08 -2.76
CA ILE A 50 -1.32 15.73 -2.45
C ILE A 50 -1.82 14.62 -3.36
N ASN A 51 -2.56 13.68 -2.80
CA ASN A 51 -3.40 12.76 -3.57
C ASN A 51 -4.77 13.40 -3.75
N LEU A 52 -5.22 13.54 -5.00
CA LEU A 52 -6.48 14.17 -5.33
C LEU A 52 -7.05 13.54 -6.61
N ASN A 53 -8.25 12.96 -6.49
CA ASN A 53 -9.02 12.42 -7.61
C ASN A 53 -8.22 11.45 -8.52
N GLY A 54 -7.40 10.58 -7.91
CA GLY A 54 -6.60 9.57 -8.64
C GLY A 54 -5.27 10.08 -9.21
N PHE A 55 -4.91 11.33 -8.92
CA PHE A 55 -3.64 11.93 -9.31
C PHE A 55 -2.86 12.39 -8.08
N LEU A 56 -1.54 12.31 -8.17
CA LEU A 56 -0.66 12.99 -7.22
C LEU A 56 -0.23 14.32 -7.82
N TYR A 57 -0.33 15.38 -7.04
CA TYR A 57 0.21 16.69 -7.41
C TYR A 57 1.45 16.94 -6.58
N PHE A 58 2.62 16.91 -7.22
CA PHE A 58 3.90 17.20 -6.58
C PHE A 58 4.18 18.70 -6.70
N PHE A 59 4.50 19.37 -5.60
CA PHE A 59 4.83 20.79 -5.56
C PHE A 59 6.31 21.01 -5.26
N LYS A 60 6.89 22.04 -5.88
CA LYS A 60 8.27 22.46 -5.64
C LYS A 60 8.52 23.89 -6.10
N GLY A 61 8.82 24.79 -5.16
CA GLY A 61 8.87 26.22 -5.40
C GLY A 61 7.57 26.68 -6.06
N SER A 62 7.67 27.52 -7.10
CA SER A 62 6.50 27.97 -7.86
C SER A 62 5.94 26.94 -8.85
N LEU A 63 6.45 25.70 -8.87
CA LEU A 63 6.09 24.69 -9.86
C LEU A 63 5.28 23.54 -9.26
N TYR A 64 4.48 22.89 -10.10
CA TYR A 64 3.85 21.60 -9.78
C TYR A 64 3.90 20.62 -10.95
N LEU A 65 3.75 19.33 -10.62
CA LEU A 65 3.57 18.22 -11.55
C LEU A 65 2.28 17.47 -11.22
N LYS A 66 1.58 17.00 -12.25
CA LYS A 66 0.47 16.05 -12.11
C LYS A 66 0.94 14.66 -12.52
N PHE A 67 0.86 13.73 -11.60
CA PHE A 67 1.26 12.34 -11.75
C PHE A 67 0.03 11.44 -11.68
N ASP A 68 -0.17 10.61 -12.70
CA ASP A 68 -1.26 9.64 -12.76
C ASP A 68 -0.87 8.41 -11.94
N ILE A 69 -1.60 8.11 -10.86
CA ILE A 69 -1.30 6.99 -9.97
C ILE A 69 -1.36 5.67 -10.74
N VAL A 70 -2.41 5.51 -11.54
CA VAL A 70 -2.72 4.27 -12.25
C VAL A 70 -1.69 3.95 -13.34
N LYS A 71 -1.25 4.97 -14.07
CA LYS A 71 -0.16 4.83 -15.06
C LYS A 71 1.22 4.89 -14.41
N ALA A 72 1.30 5.42 -13.19
CA ALA A 72 2.51 5.77 -12.47
C ALA A 72 3.53 6.53 -13.35
N GLN A 73 3.08 7.64 -13.91
CA GLN A 73 3.89 8.56 -14.70
C GLN A 73 3.36 9.99 -14.60
N VAL A 74 4.22 10.97 -14.89
CA VAL A 74 3.81 12.35 -15.08
C VAL A 74 2.94 12.47 -16.32
N VAL A 75 1.79 13.14 -16.19
CA VAL A 75 0.84 13.41 -17.28
C VAL A 75 0.67 14.90 -17.58
N ASP A 76 1.13 15.78 -16.70
CA ASP A 76 1.16 17.22 -16.91
C ASP A 76 2.25 17.90 -16.05
N GLY A 77 2.79 19.01 -16.58
CA GLY A 77 3.85 19.81 -15.97
C GLY A 77 5.30 19.37 -16.30
N PRO A 78 6.31 20.05 -15.72
CA PRO A 78 6.19 21.07 -14.67
C PRO A 78 5.51 22.35 -15.16
N ASN A 79 4.47 22.79 -14.47
CA ASN A 79 3.75 24.05 -14.73
C ASN A 79 3.86 24.96 -13.52
N PHE A 80 3.59 26.27 -13.66
CA PHE A 80 3.49 27.14 -12.49
C PHE A 80 2.24 26.78 -11.67
N ILE A 81 2.32 26.88 -10.35
CA ILE A 81 1.20 26.60 -9.45
C ILE A 81 -0.04 27.38 -9.89
N ILE A 82 0.10 28.66 -10.24
CA ILE A 82 -1.01 29.52 -10.66
C ILE A 82 -1.69 29.09 -11.96
N ASP A 83 -1.05 28.26 -12.79
CA ASP A 83 -1.66 27.77 -14.03
C ASP A 83 -2.66 26.63 -13.75
N GLY A 84 -2.37 25.79 -12.75
CA GLY A 84 -3.26 24.72 -12.29
C GLY A 84 -4.19 25.11 -11.15
N TRP A 85 -3.79 26.11 -10.37
CA TRP A 85 -4.44 26.56 -9.14
C TRP A 85 -4.61 28.09 -9.16
N PRO A 86 -5.36 28.65 -10.15
CA PRO A 86 -5.39 30.09 -10.40
C PRO A 86 -5.93 30.92 -9.22
N GLY A 87 -6.72 30.33 -8.32
CA GLY A 87 -7.17 30.99 -7.10
C GLY A 87 -6.03 31.34 -6.12
N LEU A 88 -4.84 30.73 -6.27
CA LEU A 88 -3.66 31.02 -5.45
C LEU A 88 -2.84 32.22 -5.97
N LYS A 89 -3.22 32.80 -7.12
CA LYS A 89 -2.50 33.94 -7.70
C LYS A 89 -2.52 35.15 -6.77
N GLY A 90 -1.36 35.75 -6.55
CA GLY A 90 -1.17 36.89 -5.64
C GLY A 90 -1.14 36.51 -4.16
N THR A 91 -1.10 35.22 -3.84
CA THR A 91 -0.84 34.71 -2.49
C THR A 91 0.60 34.20 -2.38
N GLU A 92 1.13 34.04 -1.17
CA GLU A 92 2.47 33.46 -0.98
C GLU A 92 2.61 32.02 -1.51
N LEU A 93 1.48 31.29 -1.60
CA LEU A 93 1.42 29.91 -2.09
C LEU A 93 1.78 29.78 -3.58
N GLU A 94 1.75 30.88 -4.35
CA GLU A 94 2.18 30.84 -5.75
C GLU A 94 3.68 30.54 -5.92
N ASN A 95 4.46 30.72 -4.86
CA ASN A 95 5.92 30.55 -4.84
C ASN A 95 6.39 29.32 -4.05
N GLY A 96 5.46 28.49 -3.54
CA GLY A 96 5.77 27.27 -2.80
C GLY A 96 4.77 27.01 -1.68
N ILE A 97 4.63 25.74 -1.33
CA ILE A 97 3.65 25.23 -0.37
C ILE A 97 4.44 24.56 0.76
N ASP A 98 4.09 24.82 2.03
CA ASP A 98 4.77 24.15 3.15
C ASP A 98 4.15 22.78 3.43
N ALA A 99 2.82 22.68 3.28
CA ALA A 99 2.06 21.45 3.34
C ALA A 99 0.68 21.65 2.70
N ALA A 100 -0.01 20.56 2.40
CA ALA A 100 -1.35 20.53 1.85
C ALA A 100 -2.06 19.22 2.18
N ILE A 101 -3.39 19.25 2.22
CA ILE A 101 -4.21 18.08 2.48
C ILE A 101 -5.53 18.16 1.72
N GLU A 102 -5.97 17.04 1.16
CA GLU A 102 -7.33 16.89 0.67
C GLU A 102 -8.31 16.84 1.86
N LEU A 103 -9.23 17.80 1.91
CA LEU A 103 -10.34 17.78 2.89
C LEU A 103 -11.54 17.01 2.34
N THR A 104 -11.80 17.19 1.04
CA THR A 104 -12.85 16.51 0.28
C THR A 104 -12.42 16.42 -1.18
N THR A 105 -13.16 15.69 -2.01
CA THR A 105 -12.89 15.58 -3.45
C THR A 105 -12.92 16.91 -4.22
N ASN A 106 -13.49 17.98 -3.63
CA ASN A 106 -13.57 19.33 -4.21
C ASN A 106 -12.85 20.42 -3.38
N THR A 107 -12.17 20.04 -2.28
CA THR A 107 -11.52 21.03 -1.39
C THR A 107 -10.17 20.54 -0.93
N VAL A 108 -9.13 21.35 -1.18
CA VAL A 108 -7.78 21.16 -0.68
C VAL A 108 -7.44 22.30 0.28
N CYS A 109 -6.85 21.98 1.43
CA CYS A 109 -6.30 22.99 2.32
C CYS A 109 -4.80 23.11 2.08
N PHE A 110 -4.32 24.29 1.68
CA PHE A 110 -2.91 24.59 1.48
C PHE A 110 -2.36 25.41 2.65
N PHE A 111 -1.10 25.21 3.02
CA PHE A 111 -0.46 25.83 4.18
C PHE A 111 0.82 26.54 3.75
N LYS A 112 1.00 27.77 4.25
CA LYS A 112 2.22 28.56 4.06
C LYS A 112 2.43 29.51 5.22
N GLY A 113 3.61 29.47 5.84
CA GLY A 113 3.90 30.29 7.00
C GLY A 113 2.88 30.01 8.10
N GLU A 114 2.22 31.04 8.63
CA GLU A 114 1.16 30.94 9.65
C GLU A 114 -0.27 30.85 9.07
N HIS A 115 -0.39 30.85 7.75
CA HIS A 115 -1.67 30.88 7.05
C HIS A 115 -2.01 29.54 6.40
N CYS A 116 -3.31 29.31 6.26
CA CYS A 116 -3.84 28.25 5.45
C CYS A 116 -5.01 28.74 4.60
N VAL A 117 -5.23 28.07 3.48
CA VAL A 117 -6.22 28.42 2.48
C VAL A 117 -7.01 27.18 2.11
N ASP A 118 -8.32 27.22 2.29
CA ASP A 118 -9.21 26.28 1.63
C ASP A 118 -9.41 26.70 0.19
N TYR A 119 -8.96 25.86 -0.71
CA TYR A 119 -9.13 25.99 -2.14
C TYR A 119 -10.29 25.12 -2.61
N THR A 120 -11.33 25.74 -3.16
CA THR A 120 -12.42 25.03 -3.84
C THR A 120 -12.03 24.76 -5.29
N ILE A 121 -11.96 23.50 -5.70
CA ILE A 121 -11.38 23.10 -6.98
C ILE A 121 -12.21 23.61 -8.15
N ASP A 122 -13.51 23.32 -8.18
CA ASP A 122 -14.37 23.67 -9.33
C ASP A 122 -14.51 25.18 -9.56
N LEU A 123 -14.47 25.96 -8.49
CA LEU A 123 -14.67 27.41 -8.53
C LEU A 123 -13.35 28.18 -8.54
N HIS A 124 -12.24 27.53 -8.23
CA HIS A 124 -10.93 28.15 -8.00
C HIS A 124 -10.99 29.31 -6.99
N THR A 125 -11.89 29.22 -6.01
CA THR A 125 -12.03 30.22 -4.94
C THR A 125 -11.25 29.82 -3.71
N ILE A 126 -10.76 30.82 -2.99
CA ILE A 126 -9.98 30.63 -1.76
C ILE A 126 -10.69 31.20 -0.54
N LYS A 127 -10.58 30.51 0.60
CA LYS A 127 -10.92 31.04 1.93
C LYS A 127 -9.69 30.95 2.83
N THR A 128 -9.12 32.11 3.15
CA THR A 128 -7.91 32.23 3.97
C THR A 128 -8.24 32.25 5.47
N SER A 129 -7.38 31.65 6.28
CA SER A 129 -7.41 31.68 7.75
C SER A 129 -6.00 31.59 8.30
N THR A 130 -5.79 31.89 9.59
CA THR A 130 -4.57 31.46 10.27
C THR A 130 -4.68 29.96 10.59
N ILE A 131 -3.55 29.27 10.66
CA ILE A 131 -3.52 27.85 11.04
C ILE A 131 -4.06 27.68 12.46
N SER A 132 -3.71 28.60 13.36
CA SER A 132 -4.18 28.61 14.76
C SER A 132 -5.71 28.67 14.85
N ASP A 133 -6.35 29.60 14.15
CA ASP A 133 -7.80 29.78 14.22
C ASP A 133 -8.55 28.62 13.57
N ARG A 134 -8.02 28.11 12.45
CA ARG A 134 -8.68 27.05 11.68
C ARG A 134 -8.59 25.69 12.37
N TRP A 135 -7.43 25.34 12.91
CA TRP A 135 -7.13 23.99 13.42
C TRP A 135 -6.98 23.93 14.94
N GLY A 136 -7.19 25.05 15.63
CA GLY A 136 -7.12 25.12 17.10
C GLY A 136 -5.71 24.96 17.66
N MET A 137 -4.68 25.34 16.90
CA MET A 137 -3.26 25.19 17.29
C MET A 137 -2.84 26.22 18.35
N THR A 138 -3.42 26.10 19.54
CA THR A 138 -3.21 26.99 20.68
C THR A 138 -2.59 26.23 21.86
N GLY A 139 -2.18 26.96 22.90
CA GLY A 139 -1.62 26.36 24.11
C GLY A 139 -0.41 25.45 23.82
N LYS A 140 -0.48 24.18 24.22
CA LYS A 140 0.60 23.21 23.99
C LYS A 140 0.87 22.89 22.51
N TYR A 141 -0.05 23.24 21.60
CA TYR A 141 0.09 23.02 20.16
C TYR A 141 0.58 24.26 19.40
N ALA A 142 0.79 25.39 20.07
CA ALA A 142 1.12 26.68 19.44
C ALA A 142 2.34 26.61 18.51
N ALA A 143 3.31 25.73 18.81
CA ALA A 143 4.48 25.54 17.95
C ALA A 143 4.12 25.10 16.52
N PHE A 144 2.99 24.43 16.30
CA PHE A 144 2.55 23.93 14.99
C PHE A 144 1.77 24.97 14.17
N SER A 145 1.47 26.14 14.73
CA SER A 145 0.68 27.20 14.07
C SER A 145 1.37 27.88 12.88
N SER A 146 2.57 27.44 12.49
CA SER A 146 3.27 27.95 11.31
C SER A 146 4.29 26.95 10.75
N ASN A 147 4.75 27.15 9.51
CA ASN A 147 5.90 26.46 8.90
C ASN A 147 5.88 24.94 9.16
N LEU A 148 4.78 24.31 8.78
CA LEU A 148 4.61 22.86 8.92
C LEU A 148 5.55 22.14 7.96
N GLY A 149 6.00 20.94 8.35
CA GLY A 149 6.84 20.12 7.50
C GLY A 149 6.04 19.22 6.58
N ALA A 150 4.94 18.63 7.05
CA ALA A 150 4.04 17.82 6.23
C ALA A 150 2.69 17.68 6.94
N ILE A 151 1.66 17.37 6.16
CA ILE A 151 0.35 16.99 6.69
C ILE A 151 -0.11 15.76 5.94
N ILE A 152 -0.66 14.76 6.65
CA ILE A 152 -1.20 13.56 6.01
C ILE A 152 -2.51 13.16 6.67
N SER A 153 -3.51 12.85 5.84
CA SER A 153 -4.65 12.05 6.27
C SER A 153 -4.22 10.59 6.29
N TRP A 154 -4.23 10.00 7.48
CA TRP A 154 -3.75 8.65 7.66
C TRP A 154 -4.86 7.75 8.21
N PRO A 155 -5.18 6.65 7.51
CA PRO A 155 -6.16 5.69 7.98
C PRO A 155 -5.56 4.82 9.08
N ASP A 156 -6.12 4.93 10.29
CA ASP A 156 -5.86 4.06 11.42
C ASP A 156 -7.01 3.03 11.56
N ILE A 157 -6.80 1.99 12.39
CA ILE A 157 -7.85 1.04 12.78
C ILE A 157 -9.05 1.73 13.44
N ASP A 158 -8.82 2.86 14.10
CA ASP A 158 -9.83 3.63 14.83
C ASP A 158 -10.48 4.74 13.98
N GLY A 159 -10.05 4.91 12.72
CA GLY A 159 -10.57 5.92 11.79
C GLY A 159 -9.47 6.71 11.08
N ASN A 160 -9.88 7.67 10.24
CA ASN A 160 -8.94 8.55 9.55
C ASN A 160 -8.61 9.75 10.43
N PHE A 161 -7.34 9.88 10.80
CA PHE A 161 -6.84 11.03 11.55
C PHE A 161 -5.94 11.91 10.67
N ILE A 162 -5.81 13.18 11.03
CA ILE A 162 -4.90 14.11 10.34
C ILE A 162 -3.69 14.34 11.23
N TYR A 163 -2.50 14.09 10.68
CA TYR A 163 -1.23 14.29 11.38
C TYR A 163 -0.52 15.51 10.82
N PHE A 164 -0.15 16.44 11.70
CA PHE A 164 0.62 17.62 11.37
C PHE A 164 2.04 17.42 11.86
N PHE A 165 3.02 17.41 10.96
CA PHE A 165 4.43 17.24 11.28
C PHE A 165 5.13 18.60 11.36
N LYS A 166 5.98 18.77 12.37
CA LYS A 166 6.88 19.91 12.48
C LYS A 166 8.14 19.54 13.25
N GLY A 167 9.29 19.79 12.64
CA GLY A 167 10.57 19.34 13.19
C GLY A 167 10.57 17.83 13.39
N ASP A 168 10.92 17.39 14.59
CA ASP A 168 10.98 15.98 14.98
C ASP A 168 9.72 15.44 15.64
N SER A 169 8.63 16.20 15.58
CA SER A 169 7.39 15.84 16.27
C SER A 169 6.15 16.02 15.38
N PHE A 170 5.06 15.41 15.81
CA PHE A 170 3.76 15.58 15.20
C PHE A 170 2.65 15.76 16.23
N ILE A 171 1.54 16.35 15.80
CA ILE A 171 0.26 16.40 16.54
C ILE A 171 -0.82 15.73 15.69
N ARG A 172 -1.86 15.23 16.36
CA ARG A 172 -2.99 14.55 15.72
C ARG A 172 -4.26 15.36 15.90
N PHE A 173 -5.00 15.48 14.82
CA PHE A 173 -6.35 16.02 14.78
C PHE A 173 -7.32 14.89 14.45
N ASP A 174 -8.37 14.80 15.26
CA ASP A 174 -9.50 13.89 15.05
C ASP A 174 -10.61 14.66 14.31
N PRO A 175 -10.90 14.31 13.04
CA PRO A 175 -11.97 14.95 12.27
C PRO A 175 -13.37 14.72 12.85
N ASN A 176 -13.60 13.62 13.58
CA ASN A 176 -14.91 13.33 14.18
C ASN A 176 -15.18 14.23 15.39
N LEU A 177 -14.13 14.50 16.18
CA LEU A 177 -14.20 15.44 17.31
C LEU A 177 -13.99 16.89 16.88
N ASN A 178 -13.51 17.10 15.66
CA ASN A 178 -13.06 18.38 15.14
C ASN A 178 -12.07 19.07 16.09
N ALA A 179 -11.11 18.30 16.62
CA ALA A 179 -10.19 18.76 17.67
C ALA A 179 -8.83 18.06 17.62
N LEU A 180 -7.80 18.77 18.12
CA LEU A 180 -6.48 18.20 18.37
C LEU A 180 -6.48 17.34 19.64
N ASP A 181 -6.27 16.04 19.48
CA ASP A 181 -6.46 15.06 20.56
C ASP A 181 -5.15 14.41 21.06
N ALA A 182 -4.08 14.45 20.27
CA ALA A 182 -2.78 13.89 20.64
C ALA A 182 -1.59 14.77 20.21
N GLY A 183 -0.48 14.58 20.91
CA GLY A 183 0.79 15.27 20.65
C GLY A 183 1.08 16.48 21.56
N PRO A 184 2.24 17.14 21.35
CA PRO A 184 3.29 16.76 20.40
C PRO A 184 3.99 15.43 20.76
N ILE A 185 4.14 14.52 19.79
CA ILE A 185 4.84 13.23 19.95
C ILE A 185 6.05 13.20 19.02
N ILE A 186 7.19 12.74 19.54
CA ILE A 186 8.41 12.56 18.74
C ILE A 186 8.20 11.44 17.71
N ILE A 187 8.54 11.74 16.45
CA ILE A 187 8.34 10.85 15.30
C ILE A 187 8.97 9.47 15.55
N SER A 188 10.21 9.43 16.05
CA SER A 188 10.98 8.21 16.28
C SER A 188 10.72 7.54 17.64
N SER A 189 9.64 7.89 18.35
CA SER A 189 9.33 7.26 19.63
C SER A 189 8.85 5.82 19.43
N ASP A 190 9.51 4.86 20.09
CA ASP A 190 9.29 3.41 19.88
C ASP A 190 7.85 2.91 20.21
N ASN A 191 7.07 3.68 20.97
CA ASN A 191 5.73 3.27 21.45
C ASN A 191 4.58 4.23 21.08
N GLN A 192 4.88 5.47 20.71
CA GLN A 192 3.86 6.47 20.39
C GLN A 192 4.09 7.13 19.03
N GLY A 193 5.27 6.96 18.45
CA GLY A 193 5.65 7.52 17.17
C GLY A 193 5.39 6.56 16.00
N TRP A 194 5.95 6.92 14.86
CA TRP A 194 5.85 6.16 13.63
C TRP A 194 6.93 5.08 13.62
N ARG A 195 6.56 3.85 13.99
CA ARG A 195 7.52 2.75 14.20
C ARG A 195 8.34 2.48 12.94
N GLY A 196 9.66 2.57 13.07
CA GLY A 196 10.60 2.35 11.98
C GLY A 196 10.74 3.53 11.01
N LEU A 197 10.03 4.65 11.21
CA LEU A 197 10.24 5.88 10.45
C LEU A 197 11.52 6.57 10.95
N THR A 198 12.61 6.42 10.21
CA THR A 198 13.96 6.85 10.62
C THR A 198 14.24 8.32 10.35
N PHE A 199 13.40 8.99 9.56
CA PHE A 199 13.51 10.42 9.31
C PHE A 199 13.26 11.22 10.58
N LYS A 200 14.21 12.13 10.88
CA LYS A 200 14.10 13.05 12.03
C LYS A 200 13.11 14.18 11.81
N ASN A 201 12.72 14.44 10.58
CA ASN A 201 11.69 15.40 10.20
C ASN A 201 11.10 14.98 8.85
N ILE A 202 9.89 15.44 8.57
CA ILE A 202 9.17 15.10 7.33
C ILE A 202 8.99 16.40 6.53
N GLN A 203 9.35 16.38 5.24
CA GLN A 203 9.13 17.50 4.32
C GLN A 203 7.88 17.34 3.47
N SER A 204 7.41 16.12 3.28
CA SER A 204 6.15 15.85 2.59
C SER A 204 5.69 14.45 2.95
N ALA A 205 4.38 14.21 2.93
CA ALA A 205 3.83 12.90 3.15
C ALA A 205 2.54 12.69 2.35
N VAL A 206 2.36 11.51 1.76
CA VAL A 206 1.15 11.18 1.00
C VAL A 206 0.75 9.72 1.19
N SER A 207 -0.54 9.46 1.32
CA SER A 207 -1.13 8.12 1.31
C SER A 207 -1.59 7.75 -0.10
N VAL A 208 -1.21 6.56 -0.57
CA VAL A 208 -1.56 6.05 -1.90
C VAL A 208 -2.04 4.61 -1.80
N ASP A 209 -3.09 4.28 -2.54
CA ASP A 209 -3.49 2.90 -2.75
C ASP A 209 -2.48 2.21 -3.66
N THR A 210 -1.68 1.33 -3.06
CA THR A 210 -0.61 0.63 -3.77
C THR A 210 -1.12 -0.44 -4.73
N ASP A 211 -2.38 -0.86 -4.59
CA ASP A 211 -3.01 -1.74 -5.58
C ASP A 211 -3.26 -1.00 -6.91
N LEU A 212 -3.46 0.32 -6.86
CA LEU A 212 -3.67 1.15 -8.05
C LEU A 212 -2.37 1.64 -8.68
N LEU A 213 -1.33 1.88 -7.88
CA LEU A 213 -0.09 2.50 -8.32
C LEU A 213 0.60 1.67 -9.44
N GLY A 214 0.53 2.15 -10.67
CA GLY A 214 1.10 1.48 -11.84
C GLY A 214 0.32 0.28 -12.37
N SER A 215 -0.91 0.07 -11.90
CA SER A 215 -1.80 -1.04 -12.32
C SER A 215 -2.11 -1.08 -13.83
N HIS A 216 -1.93 0.04 -14.55
CA HIS A 216 -2.16 0.14 -16.00
C HIS A 216 -0.91 0.57 -16.79
N ARG A 217 0.31 0.38 -16.24
CA ARG A 217 1.57 0.69 -16.95
C ARG A 217 1.66 0.05 -18.34
N ASP A 218 0.98 -1.08 -18.56
CA ASP A 218 1.13 -1.91 -19.75
C ASP A 218 0.17 -1.58 -20.91
N ASN A 219 -0.72 -0.58 -20.79
CA ASN A 219 -1.58 -0.19 -21.92
C ASN A 219 -0.82 0.56 -23.04
N ASN A 220 0.45 0.93 -22.80
CA ASN A 220 1.36 1.48 -23.81
C ASN A 220 2.74 0.78 -23.73
N GLY A 221 2.83 -0.45 -24.26
CA GLY A 221 4.03 -0.95 -24.95
C GLY A 221 5.38 -0.92 -24.22
N GLY A 222 5.50 -1.46 -23.00
CA GLY A 222 6.80 -1.56 -22.34
C GLY A 222 6.89 -2.52 -21.14
N ASN A 223 6.91 -3.84 -21.39
CA ASN A 223 7.52 -4.93 -20.59
C ASN A 223 7.75 -4.72 -19.07
N SER A 224 6.78 -4.23 -18.29
CA SER A 224 6.85 -4.27 -16.82
C SER A 224 5.69 -5.08 -16.28
N LYS A 225 5.77 -6.39 -16.54
CA LYS A 225 4.81 -7.41 -16.09
C LYS A 225 4.69 -7.35 -14.56
N VAL A 226 3.62 -6.72 -14.07
CA VAL A 226 3.31 -6.69 -12.63
C VAL A 226 3.09 -8.12 -12.14
N CYS A 227 3.79 -8.48 -11.06
CA CYS A 227 3.71 -9.79 -10.43
C CYS A 227 2.43 -9.93 -9.61
N ASN A 228 1.27 -10.09 -10.25
CA ASN A 228 0.01 -10.27 -9.53
C ASN A 228 -0.16 -11.72 -9.05
N GLY A 229 -0.41 -11.90 -7.75
CA GLY A 229 -0.80 -13.18 -7.15
C GLY A 229 -2.19 -13.08 -6.50
N THR A 230 -2.88 -14.21 -6.39
CA THR A 230 -4.17 -14.33 -5.70
C THR A 230 -3.93 -14.87 -4.30
N CYS A 231 -4.59 -14.31 -3.28
CA CYS A 231 -4.64 -14.89 -1.94
C CYS A 231 -6.06 -14.88 -1.39
N GLY A 232 -6.36 -15.77 -0.45
CA GLY A 232 -7.68 -15.84 0.13
C GLY A 232 -7.89 -16.98 1.11
N THR A 233 -9.15 -17.18 1.47
CA THR A 233 -9.59 -18.27 2.36
C THR A 233 -10.68 -19.10 1.68
N ASN A 234 -10.82 -20.36 2.09
CA ASN A 234 -11.88 -21.25 1.62
C ASN A 234 -12.23 -22.27 2.71
N ASP A 235 -13.49 -22.26 3.17
CA ASP A 235 -13.96 -23.18 4.22
C ASP A 235 -14.61 -24.46 3.64
N THR A 236 -14.63 -24.61 2.32
CA THR A 236 -15.14 -25.82 1.64
C THR A 236 -14.06 -26.89 1.48
N GLY A 237 -12.82 -26.63 1.93
CA GLY A 237 -11.68 -27.54 1.81
C GLY A 237 -11.14 -27.73 0.41
N LYS A 238 -11.51 -26.87 -0.56
CA LYS A 238 -11.08 -26.99 -1.95
C LYS A 238 -10.75 -25.64 -2.56
N TYR A 239 -9.54 -25.52 -3.12
CA TYR A 239 -9.12 -24.33 -3.86
C TYR A 239 -8.79 -24.69 -5.30
N CYS A 240 -9.24 -23.87 -6.24
CA CYS A 240 -9.00 -24.04 -7.67
C CYS A 240 -8.34 -22.79 -8.25
N PHE A 241 -7.35 -22.97 -9.12
CA PHE A 241 -6.64 -21.91 -9.80
C PHE A 241 -6.23 -22.35 -11.20
N GLN A 242 -5.81 -21.39 -12.03
CA GLN A 242 -5.53 -21.62 -13.44
C GLN A 242 -4.02 -21.60 -13.71
N LEU A 243 -3.49 -22.72 -14.17
CA LEU A 243 -2.15 -22.83 -14.72
C LEU A 243 -2.15 -22.62 -16.24
N PRO A 244 -0.99 -22.32 -16.85
CA PRO A 244 -0.81 -22.45 -18.29
C PRO A 244 -1.17 -23.86 -18.77
N GLN A 245 -1.71 -23.95 -19.99
CA GLN A 245 -2.09 -25.21 -20.62
C GLN A 245 -0.84 -26.10 -20.83
N SER A 246 -0.98 -27.40 -20.58
CA SER A 246 0.08 -28.40 -20.83
C SER A 246 1.42 -28.14 -20.14
N ILE A 247 1.42 -27.43 -19.01
CA ILE A 247 2.63 -27.13 -18.23
C ILE A 247 2.90 -28.24 -17.23
N ARG A 248 4.17 -28.67 -17.12
CA ARG A 248 4.58 -29.54 -16.01
C ARG A 248 4.68 -28.75 -14.72
N PHE A 249 4.14 -29.30 -13.64
CA PHE A 249 4.23 -28.70 -12.30
C PHE A 249 4.57 -29.75 -11.24
N GLY A 250 5.29 -29.32 -10.21
CA GLY A 250 5.60 -30.08 -9.02
C GLY A 250 4.57 -29.84 -7.93
N LEU A 251 4.41 -30.84 -7.07
CA LEU A 251 3.61 -30.74 -5.85
C LEU A 251 4.35 -31.42 -4.70
N ILE A 252 4.43 -30.74 -3.57
CA ILE A 252 4.94 -31.26 -2.31
C ILE A 252 3.84 -31.10 -1.26
N ALA A 253 3.49 -32.17 -0.56
CA ALA A 253 2.46 -32.14 0.47
C ALA A 253 2.99 -32.63 1.81
N TYR A 254 2.67 -31.90 2.87
CA TYR A 254 3.03 -32.21 4.25
C TYR A 254 1.79 -32.40 5.12
N ALA A 255 1.86 -33.34 6.06
CA ALA A 255 1.00 -33.39 7.25
C ALA A 255 1.83 -32.90 8.46
N ASN A 256 1.20 -32.14 9.34
CA ASN A 256 1.82 -31.68 10.58
C ASN A 256 0.93 -31.89 11.82
N THR A 257 0.04 -32.87 11.73
CA THR A 257 -0.90 -33.20 12.80
C THR A 257 -1.10 -34.70 12.89
N ASN A 258 -1.45 -35.19 14.08
CA ASN A 258 -1.77 -36.59 14.28
C ASN A 258 -3.14 -36.98 13.69
N ILE A 259 -3.96 -35.99 13.32
CA ILE A 259 -5.19 -36.19 12.56
C ILE A 259 -4.80 -36.63 11.13
N PRO A 260 -5.34 -37.74 10.59
CA PRO A 260 -5.07 -38.16 9.22
C PRO A 260 -5.48 -37.07 8.22
N GLN A 261 -4.51 -36.62 7.43
CA GLN A 261 -4.69 -35.63 6.38
C GLN A 261 -4.75 -36.30 5.01
N THR A 262 -5.65 -35.81 4.17
CA THR A 262 -5.85 -36.27 2.79
C THR A 262 -5.80 -35.08 1.84
N VAL A 263 -4.94 -35.14 0.83
CA VAL A 263 -4.82 -34.14 -0.24
C VAL A 263 -5.22 -34.80 -1.56
N LYS A 264 -6.30 -34.34 -2.17
CA LYS A 264 -6.74 -34.78 -3.49
C LYS A 264 -6.35 -33.76 -4.55
N VAL A 265 -5.78 -34.24 -5.64
CA VAL A 265 -5.32 -33.42 -6.77
C VAL A 265 -6.27 -33.62 -7.94
N TYR A 266 -6.85 -32.52 -8.44
CA TYR A 266 -7.70 -32.53 -9.61
C TYR A 266 -7.05 -31.75 -10.75
N ILE A 267 -7.13 -32.29 -11.97
CA ILE A 267 -6.72 -31.63 -13.20
C ILE A 267 -7.92 -31.66 -14.15
N ASP A 268 -8.38 -30.49 -14.58
CA ASP A 268 -9.57 -30.32 -15.43
C ASP A 268 -10.80 -31.08 -14.87
N ASP A 269 -11.05 -30.88 -13.58
CA ASP A 269 -12.13 -31.52 -12.81
C ASP A 269 -12.02 -33.05 -12.62
N LEU A 270 -10.99 -33.69 -13.20
CA LEU A 270 -10.70 -35.11 -12.98
C LEU A 270 -9.81 -35.29 -11.75
N LEU A 271 -10.20 -36.18 -10.83
CA LEU A 271 -9.35 -36.59 -9.71
C LEU A 271 -8.18 -37.44 -10.25
N VAL A 272 -6.96 -36.93 -10.14
CA VAL A 272 -5.76 -37.59 -10.69
C VAL A 272 -4.87 -38.24 -9.62
N ASP A 273 -4.91 -37.77 -8.38
CA ASP A 273 -4.16 -38.38 -7.27
C ASP A 273 -4.83 -38.12 -5.92
N THR A 274 -4.54 -38.98 -4.94
CA THR A 274 -4.96 -38.85 -3.54
C THR A 274 -3.78 -39.20 -2.64
N LEU A 275 -3.27 -38.19 -1.94
CA LEU A 275 -2.13 -38.30 -1.04
C LEU A 275 -2.64 -38.30 0.40
N THR A 276 -2.08 -39.15 1.25
CA THR A 276 -2.47 -39.25 2.66
C THR A 276 -1.25 -39.23 3.55
N GLY A 277 -1.33 -38.56 4.70
CA GLY A 277 -0.27 -38.59 5.71
C GLY A 277 -0.78 -38.19 7.09
N LYS A 278 0.05 -38.45 8.10
CA LYS A 278 -0.21 -38.11 9.50
C LYS A 278 1.10 -37.99 10.27
N GLY A 279 1.06 -37.29 11.40
CA GLY A 279 2.21 -37.01 12.25
C GLY A 279 2.75 -35.59 12.03
N GLN A 280 3.65 -35.17 12.92
CA GLN A 280 4.33 -33.87 12.83
C GLN A 280 5.41 -33.90 11.74
N ASN A 281 5.50 -32.84 10.93
CA ASN A 281 6.46 -32.66 9.85
C ASN A 281 6.58 -33.87 8.90
N ASN A 282 5.47 -34.56 8.65
CA ASN A 282 5.42 -35.73 7.80
C ASN A 282 5.29 -35.31 6.32
N LEU A 283 6.33 -35.58 5.52
CA LEU A 283 6.25 -35.44 4.06
C LEU A 283 5.35 -36.55 3.51
N MET A 284 4.18 -36.18 2.98
CA MET A 284 3.25 -37.13 2.36
C MET A 284 3.81 -37.63 1.02
N ALA A 285 4.18 -36.68 0.14
CA ALA A 285 4.71 -36.98 -1.18
C ALA A 285 5.38 -35.77 -1.83
N THR A 286 6.27 -36.07 -2.78
CA THR A 286 6.74 -35.16 -3.83
C THR A 286 6.33 -35.77 -5.18
N LYS A 287 5.52 -35.05 -5.95
CA LYS A 287 4.94 -35.51 -7.22
C LYS A 287 5.17 -34.48 -8.32
N ALA A 288 5.09 -34.93 -9.57
CA ALA A 288 5.06 -34.07 -10.74
C ALA A 288 3.89 -34.48 -11.63
N TYR A 289 3.18 -33.49 -12.15
CA TYR A 289 2.04 -33.65 -13.03
C TYR A 289 2.19 -32.77 -14.28
N THR A 290 1.27 -32.92 -15.22
CA THR A 290 1.13 -32.03 -16.38
C THR A 290 -0.28 -31.49 -16.37
N SER A 291 -0.46 -30.17 -16.44
CA SER A 291 -1.78 -29.57 -16.55
C SER A 291 -2.42 -29.96 -17.89
N GLY A 292 -3.74 -30.15 -17.95
CA GLY A 292 -4.45 -30.29 -19.22
C GLY A 292 -4.79 -28.90 -19.76
N THR A 293 -6.06 -28.49 -19.68
CA THR A 293 -6.53 -27.14 -20.03
C THR A 293 -6.01 -26.06 -19.08
N GLY A 294 -5.48 -26.48 -17.92
CA GLY A 294 -4.83 -25.61 -16.93
C GLY A 294 -5.59 -25.48 -15.62
N LYS A 295 -6.83 -25.98 -15.53
CA LYS A 295 -7.60 -25.91 -14.29
C LYS A 295 -7.07 -26.92 -13.28
N ILE A 296 -6.48 -26.44 -12.20
CA ILE A 296 -5.99 -27.27 -11.10
C ILE A 296 -6.83 -27.00 -9.87
N CYS A 297 -7.28 -28.06 -9.19
CA CYS A 297 -7.88 -27.92 -7.87
C CYS A 297 -7.22 -28.84 -6.85
N ILE A 298 -7.00 -28.31 -5.65
CA ILE A 298 -6.49 -29.06 -4.50
C ILE A 298 -7.58 -29.08 -3.43
N GLU A 299 -7.97 -30.27 -3.04
CA GLU A 299 -8.91 -30.49 -1.94
C GLU A 299 -8.16 -31.12 -0.75
N ILE A 300 -8.32 -30.54 0.43
CA ILE A 300 -7.66 -31.00 1.66
C ILE A 300 -8.72 -31.30 2.70
N ALA A 301 -8.64 -32.50 3.27
CA ALA A 301 -9.52 -32.98 4.31
C ALA A 301 -8.73 -33.62 5.45
N GLY A 302 -9.17 -33.39 6.69
CA GLY A 302 -8.63 -34.05 7.89
C GLY A 302 -9.70 -34.89 8.55
N ASP A 303 -9.37 -36.16 8.81
CA ASP A 303 -10.32 -37.19 9.27
C ASP A 303 -11.60 -37.27 8.41
N GLY A 304 -11.43 -37.11 7.09
CA GLY A 304 -12.52 -37.15 6.11
C GLY A 304 -13.40 -35.89 6.07
N LYS A 305 -13.11 -34.86 6.86
CA LYS A 305 -13.85 -33.58 6.85
C LYS A 305 -13.07 -32.49 6.12
N PRO A 306 -13.74 -31.62 5.33
CA PRO A 306 -13.07 -30.50 4.67
C PRO A 306 -12.30 -29.62 5.66
N CYS A 307 -11.07 -29.26 5.32
CA CYS A 307 -10.29 -28.32 6.11
C CYS A 307 -10.69 -26.88 5.78
N LYS A 308 -10.42 -25.95 6.70
CA LYS A 308 -10.36 -24.53 6.36
C LYS A 308 -9.03 -24.25 5.67
N LEU A 309 -9.07 -23.53 4.54
CA LEU A 309 -7.89 -23.24 3.75
C LEU A 309 -7.52 -21.77 3.82
N ARG A 310 -6.21 -21.52 3.82
CA ARG A 310 -5.61 -20.28 3.33
C ARG A 310 -4.70 -20.58 2.17
N TYR A 311 -4.74 -19.74 1.14
CA TYR A 311 -3.95 -19.97 -0.06
C TYR A 311 -3.33 -18.67 -0.58
N PHE A 312 -2.25 -18.88 -1.32
CA PHE A 312 -1.61 -17.90 -2.17
C PHE A 312 -1.16 -18.60 -3.45
N ASP A 313 -1.43 -18.04 -4.61
CA ASP A 313 -0.85 -18.47 -5.88
C ASP A 313 -0.41 -17.29 -6.72
N ASN A 314 0.64 -17.50 -7.51
CA ASN A 314 1.12 -16.53 -8.47
C ASN A 314 1.44 -17.24 -9.79
N THR A 315 0.58 -16.97 -10.78
CA THR A 315 0.58 -17.58 -12.11
C THR A 315 1.13 -16.56 -13.11
N PHE A 316 2.46 -16.51 -13.21
CA PHE A 316 3.07 -15.68 -14.24
C PHE A 316 2.92 -16.33 -15.63
N ASP A 317 2.32 -15.63 -16.59
CA ASP A 317 2.16 -16.14 -17.97
C ASP A 317 3.49 -16.52 -18.62
N GLY A 318 3.88 -17.80 -18.58
CA GLY A 318 5.12 -18.31 -19.18
C GLY A 318 6.41 -18.15 -18.34
N ASN A 319 6.33 -17.75 -17.07
CA ASN A 319 7.48 -17.68 -16.14
C ASN A 319 7.27 -18.62 -14.94
N PRO A 320 8.30 -18.83 -14.08
CA PRO A 320 8.15 -19.65 -12.89
C PRO A 320 7.06 -19.14 -11.95
N GLY A 321 6.15 -20.02 -11.53
CA GLY A 321 5.07 -19.71 -10.60
C GLY A 321 5.00 -20.68 -9.43
N THR A 322 4.23 -20.30 -8.41
CA THR A 322 4.04 -21.11 -7.20
C THR A 322 2.62 -20.98 -6.66
N ALA A 323 2.14 -22.01 -5.98
CA ALA A 323 0.96 -21.96 -5.14
C ALA A 323 1.26 -22.61 -3.79
N ILE A 324 0.75 -22.03 -2.71
CA ILE A 324 0.85 -22.53 -1.34
C ILE A 324 -0.55 -22.59 -0.77
N ILE A 325 -0.92 -23.74 -0.21
CA ILE A 325 -2.21 -23.96 0.43
C ILE A 325 -1.96 -24.52 1.83
N GLY A 326 -2.31 -23.75 2.85
CA GLY A 326 -2.31 -24.17 4.25
C GLY A 326 -3.71 -24.58 4.68
N ALA A 327 -3.80 -25.68 5.41
CA ALA A 327 -5.04 -26.26 5.89
C ALA A 327 -5.09 -26.32 7.42
N GLU A 328 -6.29 -26.12 7.97
CA GLU A 328 -6.59 -26.22 9.41
C GLU A 328 -7.82 -27.10 9.62
N ASN A 329 -7.73 -28.04 10.57
CA ASN A 329 -8.83 -28.87 11.04
C ASN A 329 -9.31 -28.50 12.44
N GLY A 330 -8.50 -27.75 13.20
CA GLY A 330 -8.80 -27.28 14.55
C GLY A 330 -9.34 -25.86 14.62
N THR A 331 -9.25 -25.28 15.81
CA THR A 331 -9.73 -23.92 16.14
C THR A 331 -8.60 -22.89 16.26
N ASN A 332 -7.34 -23.33 16.26
CA ASN A 332 -6.19 -22.46 16.54
C ASN A 332 -5.82 -21.53 15.36
N SER A 333 -6.41 -21.75 14.17
CA SER A 333 -6.27 -20.93 12.96
C SER A 333 -4.82 -20.72 12.52
N HIS A 334 -3.96 -21.73 12.71
CA HIS A 334 -2.57 -21.69 12.26
C HIS A 334 -2.39 -22.16 10.82
N TYR A 335 -3.35 -22.90 10.26
CA TYR A 335 -3.36 -23.36 8.86
C TYR A 335 -2.11 -24.17 8.51
N ASN A 336 -1.62 -24.94 9.47
CA ASN A 336 -0.40 -25.71 9.35
C ASN A 336 -0.62 -27.22 9.52
N ASP A 337 -1.86 -27.70 9.72
CA ASP A 337 -2.17 -29.13 9.85
C ASP A 337 -1.81 -29.92 8.59
N SER A 338 -2.00 -29.30 7.43
CA SER A 338 -1.42 -29.75 6.16
C SER A 338 -0.99 -28.56 5.32
N VAL A 339 0.13 -28.68 4.62
CA VAL A 339 0.64 -27.65 3.72
C VAL A 339 0.97 -28.27 2.38
N VAL A 340 0.44 -27.70 1.31
CA VAL A 340 0.70 -28.11 -0.07
C VAL A 340 1.41 -26.99 -0.80
N PHE A 341 2.56 -27.30 -1.38
CA PHE A 341 3.36 -26.41 -2.20
C PHE A 341 3.35 -26.90 -3.64
N LEU A 342 3.12 -25.99 -4.59
CA LEU A 342 3.23 -26.25 -6.02
C LEU A 342 4.21 -25.29 -6.66
N ASN A 343 4.91 -25.77 -7.70
CA ASN A 343 5.82 -24.97 -8.51
C ASN A 343 5.82 -25.39 -9.98
N TRP A 344 5.99 -24.44 -10.89
CA TRP A 344 6.05 -24.67 -12.34
C TRP A 344 6.89 -23.57 -13.02
N PRO A 345 7.31 -23.73 -14.28
CA PRO A 345 7.37 -25.00 -15.01
C PRO A 345 8.43 -25.93 -14.42
N LEU A 346 8.19 -27.23 -14.48
CA LEU A 346 9.25 -28.25 -14.38
C LEU A 346 9.72 -28.64 -15.78
N THR A 347 10.98 -29.07 -15.92
CA THR A 347 11.54 -29.58 -17.18
C THR A 347 10.99 -30.96 -17.56
#